data_AF-A0A0F0IDP3-F1
#
_entry.id   AF-A0A0F0IDP3-F1
#
_cell.length_a   1.000
_cell.length_b   1.000
_cell.length_c   1.000
_cell.angle_alpha   90.00
_cell.angle_beta   90.00
_cell.angle_gamma   90.00
#
_symmetry.space_group_name_H-M   'P 1'
#
loop_
_entity.id
_entity.type
_entity.pdbx_description
1 polymer ?
#
loop_
_entity_poly.entity_id
_entity_poly.type
_entity_poly.pdbx_seq_one_letter_code
_entity_poly.pdbx_strand_id
1 'polypeptide(L)'
;MTGGSQNGSREPNERDALIGDTIRANSGLVPRHKRRPWAYWPVRVVHLTWATLVRDYVNLLLVFVPFGIIAGALGWDSTAVFTLNFLAIVPLASLLSFATEELAAAMGQALGGLMNATFGNAVELIVSIIALKDRQIRVVQASMLGSILSNILLVLGCCFFVGGLRYSEQSFNTTVASTMSSLMTVASASLIIPATLYASLSSTGDEKTRTENILILSHGTAIILLILYVMYLYFQLKSHASFFEETTPDPENSGDDVAEEEEEHILSPWAACVVLVVVTILVAVCADYLVGSIDPIVEKTGMSRTFIGLILIPIVGNAAEHVTAVVVAWKGKMDLAIGVAIGSSLQIALFVTPFLVILGWILDVDMTLHFHIFETVAFFISGLVVTFLIQDGKSNYLEGGLCLGMYVILALAFYVYPDQATDDALFHI
;
A
#
# COMPACT_ATOMS: atom_id res chain seq x y z
N MET A 1 -55.61 -13.86 -60.71
CA MET A 1 -56.40 -13.33 -59.58
C MET A 1 -55.59 -12.22 -58.94
N THR A 2 -56.17 -11.04 -58.99
CA THR A 2 -55.67 -9.73 -58.56
C THR A 2 -55.60 -9.61 -57.03
N GLY A 3 -54.61 -8.87 -56.53
CA GLY A 3 -54.57 -8.44 -55.14
C GLY A 3 -53.28 -7.70 -54.79
N GLY A 4 -53.20 -6.42 -55.17
CA GLY A 4 -52.16 -5.51 -54.69
C GLY A 4 -52.55 -4.85 -53.37
N SER A 5 -51.55 -4.46 -52.58
CA SER A 5 -51.60 -3.33 -51.66
C SER A 5 -50.19 -2.76 -51.47
N GLN A 6 -50.13 -1.45 -51.35
CA GLN A 6 -49.02 -0.52 -51.59
C GLN A 6 -48.13 -0.22 -50.37
N ASN A 7 -47.02 0.48 -50.67
CA ASN A 7 -46.23 1.42 -49.86
C ASN A 7 -45.25 0.79 -48.84
N GLY A 8 -44.01 1.26 -48.70
CA GLY A 8 -43.29 2.38 -49.28
C GLY A 8 -41.88 2.39 -48.68
N SER A 9 -40.91 2.86 -49.44
CA SER A 9 -39.50 3.01 -49.06
C SER A 9 -39.32 3.80 -47.75
N ARG A 10 -38.55 3.23 -46.80
CA ARG A 10 -37.87 3.99 -45.74
C ARG A 10 -36.41 3.57 -45.71
N GLU A 11 -35.54 4.53 -45.99
CA GLU A 11 -34.11 4.47 -45.74
C GLU A 11 -33.86 4.17 -44.25
N PRO A 12 -32.89 3.32 -43.88
CA PRO A 12 -32.48 3.19 -42.51
C PRO A 12 -31.68 4.44 -42.13
N ASN A 13 -32.27 5.25 -41.25
CA ASN A 13 -31.60 6.33 -40.53
C ASN A 13 -30.29 5.84 -39.87
N GLU A 14 -29.31 6.74 -39.83
CA GLU A 14 -28.00 6.68 -39.15
C GLU A 14 -28.05 6.46 -37.61
N ARG A 15 -29.00 5.69 -37.07
CA ARG A 15 -29.13 5.45 -35.62
C ARG A 15 -29.01 4.00 -35.16
N ASP A 16 -28.94 3.03 -36.07
CA ASP A 16 -28.88 1.60 -35.71
C ASP A 16 -27.47 0.97 -35.74
N ALA A 17 -26.41 1.76 -35.96
CA ALA A 17 -25.04 1.23 -36.10
C ALA A 17 -24.19 1.22 -34.81
N LEU A 18 -24.81 1.23 -33.62
CA LEU A 18 -24.07 1.29 -32.35
C LEU A 18 -24.16 0.01 -31.49
N ILE A 19 -24.95 -0.99 -31.89
CA ILE A 19 -25.04 -2.25 -31.16
C ILE A 19 -25.16 -3.41 -32.16
N GLY A 20 -24.07 -4.15 -32.32
CA GLY A 20 -24.06 -5.42 -33.06
C GLY A 20 -23.17 -5.42 -34.28
N ASP A 21 -21.87 -5.71 -34.07
CA ASP A 21 -21.02 -6.22 -35.14
C ASP A 21 -19.94 -7.15 -34.55
N THR A 22 -20.41 -8.17 -33.84
CA THR A 22 -19.69 -9.44 -33.74
C THR A 22 -20.33 -10.34 -34.78
N ILE A 23 -19.53 -10.92 -35.67
CA ILE A 23 -19.88 -11.75 -36.85
C ILE A 23 -19.93 -10.95 -38.17
N ARG A 24 -18.74 -10.72 -38.74
CA ARG A 24 -18.42 -11.05 -40.14
C ARG A 24 -16.93 -10.86 -40.45
N ALA A 25 -16.18 -11.95 -40.31
CA ALA A 25 -14.88 -12.09 -40.95
C ALA A 25 -15.05 -12.28 -42.47
N ASN A 26 -14.07 -11.78 -43.23
CA ASN A 26 -13.89 -11.92 -44.69
C ASN A 26 -14.84 -11.17 -45.62
N SER A 27 -14.48 -9.93 -45.95
CA SER A 27 -14.35 -9.49 -47.35
C SER A 27 -13.62 -8.13 -47.38
N GLY A 28 -12.69 -8.01 -48.33
CA GLY A 28 -11.83 -6.84 -48.47
C GLY A 28 -12.57 -5.58 -48.89
N LEU A 29 -11.88 -4.45 -48.66
CA LEU A 29 -12.22 -3.08 -49.05
C LEU A 29 -13.30 -2.38 -48.19
N VAL A 30 -12.94 -2.05 -46.95
CA VAL A 30 -13.58 -0.92 -46.24
C VAL A 30 -12.78 0.36 -46.54
N PRO A 31 -13.40 1.47 -46.97
CA PRO A 31 -12.69 2.72 -47.22
C PRO A 31 -12.13 3.24 -45.91
N ARG A 32 -10.82 3.55 -45.93
CA ARG A 32 -10.07 4.13 -44.82
C ARG A 32 -10.56 5.55 -44.59
N HIS A 33 -11.69 5.72 -43.92
CA HIS A 33 -12.14 7.03 -43.46
C HIS A 33 -11.07 7.56 -42.52
N LYS A 34 -10.42 8.66 -42.89
CA LYS A 34 -9.44 9.39 -42.07
C LYS A 34 -10.14 9.84 -40.79
N ARG A 35 -10.19 8.97 -39.78
CA ARG A 35 -10.71 9.30 -38.45
C ARG A 35 -9.81 10.38 -37.87
N ARG A 36 -10.37 11.55 -37.61
CA ARG A 36 -9.65 12.72 -37.09
C ARG A 36 -9.11 12.39 -35.69
N PRO A 37 -7.79 12.26 -35.49
CA PRO A 37 -7.24 11.87 -34.19
C PRO A 37 -7.66 12.84 -33.08
N TRP A 38 -7.69 14.15 -33.38
CA TRP A 38 -7.99 15.22 -32.42
C TRP A 38 -9.38 15.17 -31.78
N ALA A 39 -10.38 14.50 -32.39
CA ALA A 39 -11.71 14.37 -31.79
C ALA A 39 -11.88 13.06 -30.99
N TYR A 40 -11.05 12.05 -31.25
CA TYR A 40 -11.12 10.74 -30.62
C TYR A 40 -10.33 10.68 -29.30
N TRP A 41 -9.17 11.35 -29.24
CA TRP A 41 -8.34 11.39 -28.04
C TRP A 41 -9.03 12.02 -26.82
N PRO A 42 -9.75 13.17 -26.91
CA PRO A 42 -10.43 13.75 -25.76
C PRO A 42 -11.55 12.86 -25.22
N VAL A 43 -12.36 12.27 -26.10
CA VAL A 43 -13.46 11.37 -25.71
C VAL A 43 -12.91 10.09 -25.10
N ARG A 44 -11.84 9.52 -25.66
CA ARG A 44 -11.20 8.33 -25.11
C ARG A 44 -10.53 8.60 -23.77
N VAL A 45 -9.85 9.76 -23.62
CA VAL A 45 -9.25 10.18 -22.35
C VAL A 45 -10.35 10.40 -21.31
N VAL A 46 -11.43 11.12 -21.64
CA VAL A 46 -12.56 11.32 -20.72
C VAL A 46 -13.21 9.99 -20.33
N HIS A 47 -13.39 9.06 -21.27
CA HIS A 47 -13.96 7.75 -21.00
C HIS A 47 -13.04 6.87 -20.14
N LEU A 48 -11.74 6.83 -20.44
CA LEU A 48 -10.74 6.10 -19.65
C LEU A 48 -10.62 6.70 -18.25
N THR A 49 -10.50 8.02 -18.14
CA THR A 49 -10.47 8.73 -16.86
C THR A 49 -11.75 8.47 -16.07
N TRP A 50 -12.92 8.52 -16.70
CA TRP A 50 -14.19 8.20 -16.03
C TRP A 50 -14.26 6.75 -15.57
N ALA A 51 -13.86 5.79 -16.40
CA ALA A 51 -13.83 4.37 -16.06
C ALA A 51 -12.86 4.10 -14.89
N THR A 52 -11.68 4.72 -14.90
CA THR A 52 -10.71 4.64 -13.79
C THR A 52 -11.26 5.29 -12.51
N LEU A 53 -11.98 6.42 -12.61
CA LEU A 53 -12.53 7.14 -11.47
C LEU A 53 -13.75 6.47 -10.84
N VAL A 54 -14.58 5.74 -11.59
CA VAL A 54 -15.80 5.12 -11.06
C VAL A 54 -15.57 3.70 -10.52
N ARG A 55 -14.40 3.10 -10.79
CA ARG A 55 -14.08 1.73 -10.40
C ARG A 55 -14.02 1.52 -8.88
N ASP A 56 -13.43 2.45 -8.14
CA ASP A 56 -13.25 2.32 -6.69
C ASP A 56 -14.20 3.26 -5.92
N TYR A 57 -14.89 2.73 -4.90
CA TYR A 57 -15.73 3.51 -4.00
C TYR A 57 -14.93 4.59 -3.26
N VAL A 58 -13.63 4.37 -3.05
CA VAL A 58 -12.71 5.32 -2.43
C VAL A 58 -12.55 6.59 -3.29
N ASN A 59 -12.75 6.52 -4.60
CA ASN A 59 -12.59 7.67 -5.50
C ASN A 59 -13.60 8.80 -5.26
N LEU A 60 -14.66 8.56 -4.48
CA LEU A 60 -15.52 9.62 -3.95
C LEU A 60 -14.68 10.68 -3.20
N LEU A 61 -13.61 10.26 -2.52
CA LEU A 61 -12.70 11.12 -1.78
C LEU A 61 -11.80 11.97 -2.68
N LEU A 62 -11.76 11.76 -4.00
CA LEU A 62 -10.93 12.58 -4.90
C LEU A 62 -11.33 14.05 -4.92
N VAL A 63 -12.56 14.35 -4.50
CA VAL A 63 -13.00 15.72 -4.24
C VAL A 63 -12.07 16.45 -3.26
N PHE A 64 -11.47 15.73 -2.30
CA PHE A 64 -10.55 16.29 -1.32
C PHE A 64 -9.19 16.69 -1.91
N VAL A 65 -8.79 16.18 -3.08
CA VAL A 65 -7.50 16.54 -3.72
C VAL A 65 -7.43 18.04 -4.02
N PRO A 66 -8.34 18.64 -4.83
CA PRO A 66 -8.30 20.07 -5.07
C PRO A 66 -8.52 20.88 -3.79
N PHE A 67 -9.38 20.43 -2.86
CA PHE A 67 -9.60 21.13 -1.60
C PHE A 67 -8.37 21.13 -0.69
N GLY A 68 -7.65 20.02 -0.59
CA GLY A 68 -6.42 19.90 0.20
C GLY A 68 -5.30 20.78 -0.34
N ILE A 69 -5.13 20.81 -1.68
CA ILE A 69 -4.16 21.68 -2.35
C ILE A 69 -4.53 23.15 -2.15
N ILE A 70 -5.81 23.53 -2.32
CA ILE A 70 -6.27 24.91 -2.12
C ILE A 70 -6.10 25.32 -0.64
N ALA A 71 -6.45 24.45 0.30
CA ALA A 71 -6.30 24.74 1.73
C ALA A 71 -4.83 24.95 2.11
N GLY A 72 -3.93 24.12 1.60
CA GLY A 72 -2.47 24.29 1.78
C GLY A 72 -1.96 25.58 1.14
N ALA A 73 -2.33 25.85 -0.12
CA ALA A 73 -1.88 27.03 -0.85
C ALA A 73 -2.39 28.36 -0.28
N LEU A 74 -3.60 28.36 0.29
CA LEU A 74 -4.20 29.55 0.92
C LEU A 74 -3.86 29.68 2.41
N GLY A 75 -3.08 28.74 2.97
CA GLY A 75 -2.69 28.77 4.39
C GLY A 75 -3.88 28.69 5.34
N TRP A 76 -4.81 27.75 5.09
CA TRP A 76 -5.92 27.48 6.01
C TRP A 76 -5.42 26.93 7.35
N ASP A 77 -6.34 26.77 8.32
CA ASP A 77 -6.03 26.15 9.60
C ASP A 77 -5.34 24.80 9.42
N SER A 78 -4.26 24.55 10.17
CA SER A 78 -3.42 23.36 10.00
C SER A 78 -4.17 22.05 10.20
N THR A 79 -5.20 22.03 11.06
CA THR A 79 -6.07 20.85 11.21
C THR A 79 -6.86 20.60 9.93
N ALA A 80 -7.39 21.64 9.29
CA ALA A 80 -8.09 21.51 8.02
C ALA A 80 -7.13 21.08 6.89
N VAL A 81 -5.94 21.68 6.80
CA VAL A 81 -4.92 21.30 5.80
C VAL A 81 -4.55 19.83 5.95
N PHE A 82 -4.27 19.37 7.17
CA PHE A 82 -3.96 17.97 7.43
C PHE A 82 -5.12 17.06 7.07
N THR A 83 -6.34 17.31 7.58
CA THR A 83 -7.48 16.42 7.34
C THR A 83 -7.85 16.35 5.86
N LEU A 84 -7.83 17.46 5.13
CA LEU A 84 -8.15 17.46 3.71
C LEU A 84 -7.10 16.71 2.89
N ASN A 85 -5.80 16.94 3.14
CA ASN A 85 -4.74 16.23 2.42
C ASN A 85 -4.65 14.75 2.84
N PHE A 86 -4.93 14.43 4.10
CA PHE A 86 -5.05 13.06 4.61
C PHE A 86 -6.12 12.29 3.83
N LEU A 87 -7.32 12.85 3.70
CA LEU A 87 -8.41 12.23 2.93
C LEU A 87 -8.14 12.20 1.43
N ALA A 88 -7.39 13.17 0.91
CA ALA A 88 -7.01 13.23 -0.51
C ALA A 88 -6.04 12.12 -0.92
N ILE A 89 -5.12 11.72 -0.04
CA ILE A 89 -4.12 10.69 -0.36
C ILE A 89 -4.75 9.30 -0.47
N VAL A 90 -5.80 9.00 0.30
CA VAL A 90 -6.50 7.69 0.28
C VAL A 90 -6.89 7.23 -1.15
N PRO A 91 -7.66 8.00 -1.95
CA PRO A 91 -7.98 7.60 -3.32
C PRO A 91 -6.79 7.70 -4.27
N LEU A 92 -5.85 8.61 -4.02
CA LEU A 92 -4.64 8.71 -4.85
C LEU A 92 -3.77 7.46 -4.70
N ALA A 93 -3.70 6.87 -3.50
CA ALA A 93 -3.04 5.59 -3.25
C ALA A 93 -3.66 4.46 -4.09
N SER A 94 -5.00 4.38 -4.10
CA SER A 94 -5.73 3.41 -4.94
C SER A 94 -5.42 3.59 -6.43
N LEU A 95 -5.49 4.83 -6.94
CA LEU A 95 -5.17 5.13 -8.34
C LEU A 95 -3.71 4.81 -8.70
N LEU A 96 -2.79 5.03 -7.77
CA LEU A 96 -1.38 4.73 -7.95
C LEU A 96 -1.13 3.22 -8.03
N SER A 97 -1.75 2.46 -7.13
CA SER A 97 -1.69 1.00 -7.12
C SER A 97 -2.28 0.42 -8.41
N PHE A 98 -3.47 0.87 -8.81
CA PHE A 98 -4.10 0.46 -10.08
C PHE A 98 -3.21 0.76 -11.31
N ALA A 99 -2.64 1.96 -11.38
CA ALA A 99 -1.74 2.31 -12.48
C ALA A 99 -0.46 1.45 -12.49
N THR A 100 0.00 1.04 -11.30
CA THR A 100 1.15 0.15 -11.13
C THR A 100 0.82 -1.25 -11.63
N GLU A 101 -0.33 -1.81 -11.26
CA GLU A 101 -0.78 -3.14 -11.68
C GLU A 101 -0.95 -3.22 -13.21
N GLU A 102 -1.60 -2.24 -13.82
CA GLU A 102 -1.77 -2.18 -15.29
C GLU A 102 -0.42 -2.11 -16.02
N LEU A 103 0.55 -1.40 -15.45
CA LEU A 103 1.89 -1.30 -16.03
C LEU A 103 2.70 -2.58 -15.78
N ALA A 104 2.57 -3.19 -14.60
CA ALA A 104 3.23 -4.44 -14.23
C ALA A 104 2.73 -5.62 -15.07
N ALA A 105 1.43 -5.69 -15.36
CA ALA A 105 0.85 -6.72 -16.23
C ALA A 105 1.45 -6.68 -17.66
N ALA A 106 1.79 -5.50 -18.15
CA ALA A 106 2.45 -5.32 -19.45
C ALA A 106 3.97 -5.61 -19.42
N MET A 107 4.57 -5.63 -18.23
CA MET A 107 6.01 -5.85 -18.01
C MET A 107 6.21 -7.24 -17.44
N GLY A 108 6.56 -8.23 -18.28
CA GLY A 108 6.62 -9.65 -17.89
C GLY A 108 7.19 -9.93 -16.48
N GLN A 109 6.72 -11.01 -15.87
CA GLN A 109 6.83 -11.41 -14.46
C GLN A 109 7.95 -10.78 -13.61
N ALA A 110 9.22 -10.87 -14.01
CA ALA A 110 10.33 -10.32 -13.22
C ALA A 110 10.31 -8.78 -13.11
N LEU A 111 10.00 -8.06 -14.21
CA LEU A 111 9.91 -6.60 -14.20
C LEU A 111 8.59 -6.13 -13.56
N GLY A 112 7.49 -6.83 -13.82
CA GLY A 112 6.21 -6.55 -13.17
C GLY A 112 6.26 -6.75 -11.65
N GLY A 113 6.94 -7.81 -11.18
CA GLY A 113 7.19 -8.02 -9.76
C GLY A 113 8.03 -6.92 -9.11
N LEU A 114 9.06 -6.44 -9.80
CA LEU A 114 9.87 -5.30 -9.31
C LEU A 114 9.07 -3.98 -9.30
N MET A 115 8.22 -3.78 -10.31
CA MET A 115 7.30 -2.63 -10.38
C MET A 115 6.34 -2.63 -9.18
N ASN A 116 5.68 -3.75 -8.92
CA ASN A 116 4.78 -3.90 -7.77
C ASN A 116 5.54 -3.71 -6.45
N ALA A 117 6.76 -4.24 -6.33
CA ALA A 117 7.51 -4.11 -5.10
C ALA A 117 7.97 -2.67 -4.80
N THR A 118 8.21 -1.87 -5.85
CA THR A 118 8.64 -0.47 -5.71
C THR A 118 7.47 0.49 -5.59
N PHE A 119 6.49 0.37 -6.49
CA PHE A 119 5.36 1.29 -6.58
C PHE A 119 4.12 0.86 -5.78
N GLY A 120 4.07 -0.39 -5.29
CA GLY A 120 3.05 -0.83 -4.33
C GLY A 120 3.12 -0.02 -3.04
N ASN A 121 4.33 0.25 -2.52
CA ASN A 121 4.54 1.10 -1.35
C ASN A 121 4.92 2.54 -1.70
N ALA A 122 4.53 3.04 -2.88
CA ALA A 122 5.00 4.36 -3.32
C ALA A 122 4.43 5.50 -2.47
N VAL A 123 3.23 5.38 -1.93
CA VAL A 123 2.66 6.44 -1.08
C VAL A 123 3.46 6.59 0.21
N GLU A 124 3.77 5.47 0.87
CA GLU A 124 4.58 5.39 2.07
C GLU A 124 5.96 5.96 1.79
N LEU A 125 6.57 5.58 0.67
CA LEU A 125 7.87 6.05 0.26
C LEU A 125 7.86 7.56 -0.02
N ILE A 126 6.86 8.09 -0.73
CA ILE A 126 6.74 9.52 -1.05
C ILE A 126 6.56 10.34 0.23
N VAL A 127 5.61 9.95 1.09
CA VAL A 127 5.34 10.63 2.38
C VAL A 127 6.58 10.61 3.26
N SER A 128 7.29 9.47 3.31
CA SER A 128 8.52 9.32 4.09
C SER A 128 9.68 10.15 3.55
N ILE A 129 9.85 10.23 2.23
CA ILE A 129 10.90 11.06 1.60
C ILE A 129 10.64 12.54 1.89
N ILE A 130 9.40 12.99 1.81
CA ILE A 130 9.02 14.38 2.11
C ILE A 130 9.26 14.68 3.58
N ALA A 131 8.79 13.82 4.49
CA ALA A 131 9.04 13.94 5.92
C ALA A 131 10.55 13.93 6.25
N LEU A 132 11.34 13.09 5.58
CA LEU A 132 12.79 13.04 5.76
C LEU A 132 13.47 14.34 5.32
N LYS A 133 13.05 14.92 4.18
CA LYS A 133 13.55 16.21 3.70
C LYS A 133 13.23 17.35 4.66
N ASP A 134 12.07 17.29 5.32
CA ASP A 134 11.65 18.24 6.35
C ASP A 134 12.24 17.93 7.74
N ARG A 135 13.20 16.99 7.81
CA ARG A 135 13.86 16.54 9.06
C ARG A 135 12.90 15.97 10.11
N GLN A 136 11.73 15.48 9.70
CA GLN A 136 10.75 14.80 10.55
C GLN A 136 11.12 13.32 10.79
N ILE A 137 12.34 13.08 11.28
CA ILE A 137 12.92 11.72 11.45
C ILE A 137 11.99 10.84 12.30
N ARG A 138 11.47 11.37 13.42
CA ARG A 138 10.56 10.66 14.33
C ARG A 138 9.28 10.21 13.63
N VAL A 139 8.73 11.05 12.75
CA VAL A 139 7.53 10.73 11.95
C VAL A 139 7.85 9.63 10.94
N VAL A 140 8.99 9.72 10.25
CA VAL A 140 9.43 8.69 9.29
C VAL A 140 9.57 7.33 9.99
N GLN A 141 10.32 7.28 11.10
CA GLN A 141 10.51 6.05 11.88
C GLN A 141 9.17 5.48 12.37
N ALA A 142 8.33 6.31 13.01
CA ALA A 142 7.03 5.90 13.49
C ALA A 142 6.14 5.38 12.36
N SER A 143 6.15 6.01 11.18
CA SER A 143 5.34 5.60 10.02
C SER A 143 5.75 4.28 9.40
N MET A 144 7.05 3.98 9.33
CA MET A 144 7.51 2.67 8.85
C MET A 144 7.07 1.55 9.79
N LEU A 145 7.24 1.75 11.10
CA LEU A 145 6.81 0.77 12.09
C LEU A 145 5.29 0.61 12.12
N GLY A 146 4.58 1.74 12.06
CA GLY A 146 3.14 1.81 12.02
C GLY A 146 2.54 1.12 10.80
N SER A 147 3.18 1.23 9.63
CA SER A 147 2.73 0.55 8.42
C SER A 147 2.91 -0.97 8.50
N ILE A 148 4.01 -1.44 9.08
CA ILE A 148 4.17 -2.86 9.37
C ILE A 148 3.08 -3.33 10.35
N LEU A 149 2.88 -2.63 11.46
CA LEU A 149 1.86 -2.96 12.47
C LEU A 149 0.43 -2.93 11.91
N SER A 150 0.12 -1.95 11.07
CA SER A 150 -1.16 -1.82 10.36
C SER A 150 -1.41 -3.04 9.50
N ASN A 151 -0.44 -3.43 8.67
CA ASN A 151 -0.59 -4.58 7.79
C ASN A 151 -0.76 -5.90 8.55
N ILE A 152 0.11 -6.17 9.53
CA ILE A 152 0.09 -7.46 10.21
C ILE A 152 -1.05 -7.60 11.23
N LEU A 153 -1.54 -6.51 11.84
CA LEU A 153 -2.63 -6.56 12.82
C LEU A 153 -3.95 -6.02 12.27
N LEU A 154 -3.97 -4.81 11.72
CA LEU A 154 -5.21 -4.16 11.28
C LEU A 154 -5.75 -4.83 10.02
N VAL A 155 -4.94 -4.96 8.97
CA VAL A 155 -5.39 -5.55 7.69
C VAL A 155 -5.69 -7.01 7.86
N LEU A 156 -4.71 -7.77 8.36
CA LEU A 156 -4.88 -9.19 8.58
C LEU A 156 -6.05 -9.48 9.53
N GLY A 157 -6.19 -8.68 10.60
CA GLY A 157 -7.32 -8.77 11.52
C GLY A 157 -8.66 -8.50 10.86
N CYS A 158 -8.75 -7.47 10.00
CA CYS A 158 -9.94 -7.20 9.20
C CYS A 158 -10.25 -8.36 8.23
N CYS A 159 -9.24 -8.92 7.55
CA CYS A 159 -9.40 -10.05 6.65
C CYS A 159 -9.96 -11.28 7.37
N PHE A 160 -9.36 -11.67 8.50
CA PHE A 160 -9.81 -12.81 9.31
C PHE A 160 -11.19 -12.57 9.92
N PHE A 161 -11.46 -11.35 10.40
CA PHE A 161 -12.74 -11.01 10.99
C PHE A 161 -13.85 -11.05 9.94
N VAL A 162 -13.72 -10.28 8.86
CA VAL A 162 -14.73 -10.16 7.80
C VAL A 162 -14.91 -11.47 7.06
N GLY A 163 -13.83 -12.15 6.70
CA GLY A 163 -13.89 -13.48 6.10
C GLY A 163 -14.54 -14.52 7.03
N GLY A 164 -14.19 -14.48 8.32
CA GLY A 164 -14.76 -15.33 9.37
C GLY A 164 -16.23 -15.07 9.70
N LEU A 165 -16.79 -13.91 9.31
CA LEU A 165 -18.24 -13.66 9.40
C LEU A 165 -19.03 -14.45 8.35
N ARG A 166 -18.39 -14.78 7.22
CA ARG A 166 -19.01 -15.54 6.13
C ARG A 166 -18.67 -17.03 6.20
N TYR A 167 -17.45 -17.37 6.58
CA TYR A 167 -16.94 -18.73 6.65
C TYR A 167 -16.61 -19.10 8.09
N SER A 168 -16.99 -20.31 8.54
CA SER A 168 -16.69 -20.76 9.90
C SER A 168 -15.18 -20.91 10.14
N GLU A 169 -14.44 -21.37 9.13
CA GLU A 169 -12.97 -21.43 9.07
C GLU A 169 -12.54 -21.19 7.62
N GLN A 170 -11.42 -20.50 7.40
CA GLN A 170 -10.76 -20.39 6.09
C GLN A 170 -9.36 -20.97 6.17
N SER A 171 -9.09 -21.98 5.35
CA SER A 171 -7.76 -22.57 5.23
C SER A 171 -6.89 -21.81 4.24
N PHE A 172 -5.60 -21.76 4.49
CA PHE A 172 -4.58 -21.20 3.60
C PHE A 172 -3.30 -22.05 3.66
N ASN A 173 -2.42 -21.85 2.68
CA ASN A 173 -1.19 -22.59 2.50
C ASN A 173 -0.19 -22.27 3.61
N THR A 174 0.02 -23.27 4.48
CA THR A 174 0.96 -23.20 5.61
C THR A 174 2.40 -23.00 5.16
N THR A 175 2.79 -23.41 3.95
CA THR A 175 4.16 -23.28 3.45
C THR A 175 4.47 -21.83 3.11
N VAL A 176 3.55 -21.15 2.41
CA VAL A 176 3.68 -19.72 2.07
C VAL A 176 3.60 -18.89 3.36
N ALA A 177 2.62 -19.16 4.22
CA ALA A 177 2.47 -18.50 5.51
C ALA A 177 3.71 -18.68 6.41
N SER A 178 4.27 -19.89 6.49
CA SER A 178 5.47 -20.20 7.27
C SER A 178 6.73 -19.50 6.73
N THR A 179 6.88 -19.45 5.41
CA THR A 179 8.00 -18.73 4.77
C THR A 179 7.90 -17.23 5.05
N MET A 180 6.71 -16.66 4.89
CA MET A 180 6.44 -15.25 5.16
C MET A 180 6.64 -14.90 6.65
N SER A 181 6.16 -15.76 7.55
CA SER A 181 6.39 -15.64 9.00
C SER A 181 7.87 -15.69 9.38
N SER A 182 8.62 -16.61 8.78
CA SER A 182 10.07 -16.75 9.03
C SER A 182 10.82 -15.49 8.58
N LEU A 183 10.49 -14.98 7.40
CA LEU A 183 11.04 -13.71 6.91
C LEU A 183 10.64 -12.52 7.79
N MET A 184 9.37 -12.47 8.24
CA MET A 184 8.89 -11.41 9.14
C MET A 184 9.64 -11.43 10.46
N THR A 185 9.89 -12.62 11.01
CA THR A 185 10.65 -12.79 12.26
C THR A 185 12.09 -12.33 12.09
N VAL A 186 12.76 -12.69 10.99
CA VAL A 186 14.13 -12.25 10.70
C VAL A 186 14.20 -10.75 10.46
N ALA A 187 13.27 -10.19 9.69
CA ALA A 187 13.17 -8.75 9.45
C ALA A 187 12.94 -8.00 10.76
N SER A 188 12.04 -8.52 11.61
CA SER A 188 11.76 -7.96 12.92
C SER A 188 13.00 -7.98 13.81
N ALA A 189 13.65 -9.14 13.94
CA ALA A 189 14.88 -9.27 14.72
C ALA A 189 15.99 -8.33 14.21
N SER A 190 16.13 -8.20 12.89
CA SER A 190 17.14 -7.34 12.26
C SER A 190 16.90 -5.85 12.52
N LEU A 191 15.64 -5.41 12.63
CA LEU A 191 15.28 -4.04 13.02
C LEU A 191 15.43 -3.80 14.55
N ILE A 192 15.25 -4.84 15.36
CA ILE A 192 15.33 -4.79 16.83
C ILE A 192 16.78 -4.78 17.35
N ILE A 193 17.70 -5.50 16.69
CA ILE A 193 19.09 -5.62 17.14
C ILE A 193 19.78 -4.25 17.30
N PRO A 194 19.69 -3.30 16.35
CA PRO A 194 20.25 -1.97 16.51
C PRO A 194 19.64 -1.19 17.70
N ALA A 195 18.33 -1.27 17.87
CA ALA A 195 17.61 -0.58 18.94
C ALA A 195 18.01 -1.12 20.33
N THR A 196 18.11 -2.44 20.47
CA THR A 196 18.47 -3.11 21.74
C THR A 196 19.95 -2.98 22.09
N LEU A 197 20.85 -3.08 21.11
CA LEU A 197 22.28 -2.83 21.32
C LEU A 197 22.50 -1.39 21.77
N TYR A 198 21.79 -0.42 21.19
CA TYR A 198 21.83 0.95 21.64
C TYR A 198 21.40 1.10 23.10
N ALA A 199 20.25 0.52 23.48
CA ALA A 199 19.76 0.53 24.86
C ALA A 199 20.80 -0.05 25.84
N SER A 200 21.55 -1.08 25.42
CA SER A 200 22.64 -1.66 26.22
C SER A 200 23.91 -0.82 26.26
N LEU A 201 24.21 -0.04 25.22
CA LEU A 201 25.41 0.82 25.14
C LEU A 201 25.19 2.19 25.81
N SER A 202 23.94 2.55 26.12
CA SER A 202 23.53 3.79 26.80
C SER A 202 24.30 4.09 28.08
N SER A 203 24.79 3.05 28.75
CA SER A 203 25.40 3.12 30.07
C SER A 203 26.92 3.32 30.03
N THR A 204 27.55 3.44 28.86
CA THR A 204 29.02 3.52 28.76
C THR A 204 29.51 4.29 27.53
N GLY A 205 29.48 5.63 27.55
CA GLY A 205 30.12 6.46 26.50
C GLY A 205 29.76 7.94 26.50
N ASP A 206 30.60 8.75 25.83
CA ASP A 206 30.34 10.17 25.53
C ASP A 206 29.21 10.32 24.48
N GLU A 207 28.38 11.37 24.58
CA GLU A 207 27.13 11.52 23.81
C GLU A 207 27.37 11.55 22.28
N LYS A 208 28.46 12.18 21.87
CA LYS A 208 28.86 12.26 20.46
C LYS A 208 29.24 10.89 19.89
N THR A 209 30.06 10.14 20.64
CA THR A 209 30.47 8.78 20.28
C THR A 209 29.27 7.85 20.20
N ARG A 210 28.26 8.05 21.07
CA ARG A 210 27.02 7.28 21.07
C ARG A 210 26.23 7.48 19.77
N THR A 211 26.05 8.74 19.34
CA THR A 211 25.32 9.07 18.11
C THR A 211 26.02 8.53 16.86
N GLU A 212 27.35 8.70 16.78
CA GLU A 212 28.16 8.15 15.68
C GLU A 212 28.04 6.62 15.61
N ASN A 213 28.07 5.93 16.75
CA ASN A 213 27.92 4.48 16.82
C ASN A 213 26.52 4.01 16.36
N ILE A 214 25.44 4.72 16.72
CA ILE A 214 24.08 4.41 16.23
C ILE A 214 24.02 4.49 14.71
N LEU A 215 24.58 5.56 14.15
CA LEU A 215 24.56 5.81 12.71
C LEU A 215 25.35 4.74 11.96
N ILE A 216 26.56 4.40 12.42
CA ILE A 216 27.36 3.32 11.83
C ILE A 216 26.60 2.00 11.86
N LEU A 217 25.97 1.67 12.98
CA LEU A 217 25.19 0.44 13.13
C LEU A 217 23.94 0.44 12.24
N SER A 218 23.24 1.57 12.16
CA SER A 218 22.03 1.74 11.34
C SER A 218 22.37 1.62 9.85
N HIS A 219 23.44 2.27 9.38
CA HIS A 219 23.91 2.17 8.00
C HIS A 219 24.33 0.74 7.66
N GLY A 220 25.12 0.09 8.52
CA GLY A 220 25.56 -1.29 8.30
C GLY A 220 24.37 -2.27 8.24
N THR A 221 23.40 -2.11 9.15
CA THR A 221 22.18 -2.93 9.16
C THR A 221 21.32 -2.67 7.93
N ALA A 222 21.18 -1.41 7.51
CA ALA A 222 20.41 -1.06 6.31
C ALA A 222 20.98 -1.71 5.03
N ILE A 223 22.31 -1.73 4.89
CA ILE A 223 22.97 -2.42 3.76
C ILE A 223 22.67 -3.92 3.79
N ILE A 224 22.76 -4.56 4.96
CA ILE A 224 22.46 -5.99 5.11
C ILE A 224 21.00 -6.28 4.76
N LEU A 225 20.06 -5.47 5.25
CA LEU A 225 18.63 -5.63 4.97
C LEU A 225 18.33 -5.50 3.47
N LEU A 226 18.94 -4.55 2.77
CA LEU A 226 18.80 -4.40 1.32
C LEU A 226 19.38 -5.60 0.55
N ILE A 227 20.50 -6.18 1.01
CA ILE A 227 21.03 -7.42 0.42
C ILE A 227 20.05 -8.57 0.61
N LEU A 228 19.49 -8.72 1.83
CA LEU A 228 18.47 -9.72 2.11
C LEU A 228 17.20 -9.51 1.27
N TYR A 229 16.83 -8.25 1.01
CA TYR A 229 15.72 -7.93 0.12
C TYR A 229 16.00 -8.35 -1.33
N VAL A 230 17.19 -8.12 -1.86
CA VAL A 230 17.57 -8.59 -3.21
C VAL A 230 17.56 -10.12 -3.27
N MET A 231 18.02 -10.80 -2.21
CA MET A 231 17.92 -12.26 -2.10
C MET A 231 16.46 -12.72 -2.05
N TYR A 232 15.59 -12.00 -1.34
CA TYR A 232 14.16 -12.25 -1.29
C TYR A 232 13.48 -12.04 -2.65
N LEU A 233 13.79 -10.96 -3.38
CA LEU A 233 13.28 -10.76 -4.74
C LEU A 233 13.73 -11.87 -5.69
N TYR A 234 14.97 -12.34 -5.57
CA TYR A 234 15.43 -13.50 -6.34
C TYR A 234 14.69 -14.80 -5.93
N PHE A 235 14.41 -14.95 -4.63
CA PHE A 235 13.60 -16.05 -4.12
C PHE A 235 12.22 -16.04 -4.74
N GLN A 236 11.50 -14.93 -4.59
CA GLN A 236 10.12 -14.72 -5.03
C GLN A 236 9.95 -14.73 -6.56
N LEU A 237 10.82 -14.07 -7.31
CA LEU A 237 10.62 -13.85 -8.76
C LEU A 237 11.26 -14.92 -9.64
N LYS A 238 12.11 -15.80 -9.09
CA LYS A 238 12.85 -16.76 -9.90
C LYS A 238 12.97 -18.14 -9.29
N SER A 239 13.62 -18.28 -8.14
CA SER A 239 13.94 -19.63 -7.63
C SER A 239 12.73 -20.38 -7.09
N HIS A 240 11.76 -19.66 -6.53
CA HIS A 240 10.58 -20.19 -5.86
C HIS A 240 9.30 -19.54 -6.41
N ALA A 241 9.37 -19.02 -7.65
CA ALA A 241 8.26 -18.32 -8.30
C ALA A 241 6.96 -19.13 -8.33
N SER A 242 7.04 -20.46 -8.51
CA SER A 242 5.89 -21.35 -8.51
C SER A 242 5.05 -21.29 -7.22
N PHE A 243 5.68 -21.06 -6.05
CA PHE A 243 4.95 -20.93 -4.78
C PHE A 243 4.14 -19.64 -4.69
N PHE A 244 4.52 -18.61 -5.44
CA PHE A 244 3.85 -17.32 -5.48
C PHE A 244 2.89 -17.21 -6.68
N GLU A 245 3.14 -17.97 -7.76
CA GLU A 245 2.25 -18.11 -8.92
C GLU A 245 1.00 -18.95 -8.62
N GLU A 246 1.08 -20.01 -7.80
CA GLU A 246 -0.11 -20.78 -7.39
C GLU A 246 -1.11 -19.96 -6.56
N THR A 247 -0.69 -18.79 -6.06
CA THR A 247 -1.57 -17.86 -5.36
C THR A 247 -2.37 -16.97 -6.34
N THR A 248 -1.86 -16.76 -7.57
CA THR A 248 -2.63 -16.17 -8.67
C THR A 248 -3.58 -17.22 -9.26
N PRO A 249 -4.88 -16.90 -9.46
CA PRO A 249 -5.89 -17.91 -9.76
C PRO A 249 -5.61 -18.62 -11.09
N ASP A 250 -5.64 -19.96 -11.05
CA ASP A 250 -5.64 -20.83 -12.21
C ASP A 250 -7.10 -20.94 -12.73
N PRO A 251 -7.43 -20.42 -13.92
CA PRO A 251 -8.81 -20.34 -14.41
C PRO A 251 -9.46 -21.70 -14.70
N GLU A 252 -8.70 -22.81 -14.67
CA GLU A 252 -9.20 -24.12 -15.08
C GLU A 252 -9.75 -24.99 -13.93
N ASN A 253 -9.62 -24.57 -12.66
CA ASN A 253 -9.95 -25.46 -11.52
C ASN A 253 -10.97 -24.91 -10.49
N SER A 254 -11.65 -23.81 -10.80
CA SER A 254 -12.81 -23.35 -10.02
C SER A 254 -14.10 -23.83 -10.69
N GLY A 255 -14.69 -24.90 -10.13
CA GLY A 255 -16.00 -25.39 -10.54
C GLY A 255 -17.08 -24.32 -10.32
N ASP A 256 -17.98 -24.22 -11.31
CA ASP A 256 -19.25 -23.47 -11.40
C ASP A 256 -19.61 -22.48 -10.28
N ASP A 257 -19.97 -21.26 -10.71
CA ASP A 257 -20.67 -20.17 -9.99
C ASP A 257 -19.87 -18.99 -9.43
N VAL A 258 -18.70 -18.66 -9.98
CA VAL A 258 -18.20 -17.27 -9.92
C VAL A 258 -17.59 -16.91 -11.27
N ALA A 259 -18.33 -16.17 -12.08
CA ALA A 259 -17.71 -15.34 -13.11
C ALA A 259 -16.81 -14.34 -12.38
N GLU A 260 -15.53 -14.68 -12.25
CA GLU A 260 -14.52 -13.67 -12.00
C GLU A 260 -14.60 -12.74 -13.20
N GLU A 261 -15.01 -11.49 -12.95
CA GLU A 261 -14.67 -10.41 -13.85
C GLU A 261 -13.14 -10.47 -13.96
N GLU A 262 -12.62 -11.12 -15.01
CA GLU A 262 -11.28 -10.86 -15.50
C GLU A 262 -11.19 -9.35 -15.55
N GLU A 263 -10.30 -8.75 -14.75
CA GLU A 263 -10.09 -7.31 -14.80
C GLU A 263 -9.55 -7.01 -16.19
N GLU A 264 -10.45 -6.72 -17.13
CA GLU A 264 -10.08 -6.32 -18.48
C GLU A 264 -9.10 -5.17 -18.33
N HIS A 265 -7.84 -5.36 -18.73
CA HIS A 265 -6.83 -4.31 -18.68
C HIS A 265 -7.33 -3.08 -19.43
N ILE A 266 -7.77 -2.08 -18.66
CA ILE A 266 -8.50 -0.92 -19.19
C ILE A 266 -7.50 0.05 -19.81
N LEU A 267 -6.28 0.11 -19.25
CA LEU A 267 -5.27 1.08 -19.63
C LEU A 267 -4.24 0.47 -20.57
N SER A 268 -3.98 1.16 -21.68
CA SER A 268 -2.75 0.88 -22.44
C SER A 268 -1.52 1.20 -21.57
N PRO A 269 -0.38 0.52 -21.72
CA PRO A 269 0.81 0.72 -20.88
C PRO A 269 1.30 2.19 -20.83
N TRP A 270 1.17 2.91 -21.96
CA TRP A 270 1.48 4.33 -22.02
C TRP A 270 0.52 5.18 -21.17
N ALA A 271 -0.77 4.87 -21.21
CA ALA A 271 -1.77 5.56 -20.40
C ALA A 271 -1.56 5.28 -18.90
N ALA A 272 -1.26 4.02 -18.53
CA ALA A 272 -0.90 3.65 -17.17
C ALA A 272 0.31 4.44 -16.67
N CYS A 273 1.36 4.58 -17.49
CA CYS A 273 2.54 5.38 -17.16
C CYS A 273 2.22 6.87 -16.94
N VAL A 274 1.36 7.47 -17.79
CA VAL A 274 0.94 8.87 -17.62
C VAL A 274 0.13 9.05 -16.32
N VAL A 275 -0.81 8.15 -16.04
CA VAL A 275 -1.58 8.16 -14.79
C VAL A 275 -0.64 8.03 -13.58
N LEU A 276 0.28 7.08 -13.62
CA LEU A 276 1.25 6.84 -12.55
C LEU A 276 2.06 8.11 -12.21
N VAL A 277 2.58 8.80 -13.22
CA VAL A 277 3.34 10.06 -13.03
C VAL A 277 2.46 11.18 -12.47
N VAL A 278 1.26 11.38 -13.03
CA VAL A 278 0.35 12.44 -12.57
C VAL A 278 -0.09 12.20 -11.13
N VAL A 279 -0.49 10.97 -10.80
CA VAL A 279 -0.91 10.60 -9.44
C VAL A 279 0.25 10.73 -8.48
N THR A 280 1.45 10.30 -8.84
CA THR A 280 2.67 10.46 -8.02
C THR A 280 2.92 11.93 -7.67
N ILE A 281 2.78 12.85 -8.65
CA ILE A 281 2.93 14.29 -8.41
C ILE A 281 1.84 14.80 -7.46
N LEU A 282 0.59 14.38 -7.65
CA LEU A 282 -0.52 14.79 -6.77
C LEU A 282 -0.34 14.27 -5.34
N VAL A 283 0.08 13.02 -5.17
CA VAL A 283 0.43 12.44 -3.87
C VAL A 283 1.54 13.25 -3.23
N ALA A 284 2.61 13.56 -3.96
CA ALA A 284 3.73 14.34 -3.44
C ALA A 284 3.29 15.74 -2.97
N VAL A 285 2.45 16.45 -3.74
CA VAL A 285 1.93 17.78 -3.33
C VAL A 285 1.04 17.67 -2.09
N CYS A 286 0.15 16.67 -2.02
CA CYS A 286 -0.72 16.49 -0.86
C CYS A 286 0.09 16.08 0.38
N ALA A 287 1.09 15.21 0.21
CA ALA A 287 1.99 14.77 1.26
C ALA A 287 2.86 15.91 1.80
N ASP A 288 3.32 16.83 0.94
CA ASP A 288 4.05 18.04 1.35
C ASP A 288 3.22 18.91 2.32
N TYR A 289 1.97 19.20 1.95
CA TYR A 289 1.06 19.94 2.83
C TYR A 289 0.68 19.16 4.10
N LEU A 290 0.51 17.85 4.00
CA LEU A 290 0.22 16.98 5.15
C LEU A 290 1.39 17.01 6.15
N VAL A 291 2.62 16.73 5.69
CA VAL A 291 3.83 16.72 6.53
C VAL A 291 4.09 18.10 7.13
N GLY A 292 3.99 19.17 6.34
CA GLY A 292 4.16 20.55 6.82
C GLY A 292 3.15 20.98 7.88
N SER A 293 2.02 20.27 8.00
CA SER A 293 0.98 20.55 9.02
C SER A 293 1.13 19.73 10.32
N ILE A 294 2.11 18.82 10.40
CA ILE A 294 2.32 17.96 11.57
C ILE A 294 2.68 18.77 12.81
N ASP A 295 3.71 19.62 12.74
CA ASP A 295 4.17 20.38 13.92
C ASP A 295 3.06 21.27 14.52
N PRO A 296 2.32 22.08 13.72
CA PRO A 296 1.18 22.83 14.24
C PRO A 296 0.08 21.97 14.87
N ILE A 297 -0.13 20.74 14.36
CA ILE A 297 -1.12 19.82 14.93
C ILE A 297 -0.65 19.26 16.27
N VAL A 298 0.61 18.89 16.37
CA VAL A 298 1.22 18.46 17.64
C VAL A 298 1.05 19.55 18.68
N GLU A 299 1.35 20.81 18.34
CA GLU A 299 1.20 21.96 19.23
C GLU A 299 -0.26 22.23 19.64
N LYS A 300 -1.21 22.10 18.70
CA LYS A 300 -2.63 22.43 18.94
C LYS A 300 -3.40 21.32 19.66
N THR A 301 -3.10 20.06 19.36
CA THR A 301 -3.87 18.90 19.85
C THR A 301 -3.18 18.17 21.00
N GLY A 302 -1.87 18.37 21.17
CA GLY A 302 -1.06 17.63 22.13
C GLY A 302 -0.80 16.17 21.72
N MET A 303 -1.20 15.74 20.52
CA MET A 303 -0.87 14.42 20.00
C MET A 303 0.63 14.30 19.72
N SER A 304 1.20 13.13 20.02
CA SER A 304 2.61 12.86 19.77
C SER A 304 2.93 12.72 18.28
N ARG A 305 4.13 13.15 17.85
CA ARG A 305 4.63 12.85 16.48
C ARG A 305 4.65 11.35 16.22
N THR A 306 4.96 10.58 17.26
CA THR A 306 4.92 9.12 17.22
C THR A 306 3.50 8.60 16.95
N PHE A 307 2.45 9.13 17.59
CA PHE A 307 1.08 8.69 17.33
C PHE A 307 0.63 9.03 15.91
N ILE A 308 0.92 10.25 15.44
CA ILE A 308 0.61 10.67 14.06
C ILE A 308 1.32 9.76 13.06
N GLY A 309 2.62 9.54 13.25
CA GLY A 309 3.42 8.69 12.39
C GLY A 309 2.97 7.23 12.43
N LEU A 310 2.78 6.65 13.61
CA LEU A 310 2.56 5.21 13.78
C LEU A 310 1.13 4.77 13.53
N ILE A 311 0.14 5.61 13.83
CA ILE A 311 -1.28 5.25 13.70
C ILE A 311 -1.92 5.95 12.50
N LEU A 312 -1.77 7.27 12.35
CA LEU A 312 -2.54 8.01 11.35
C LEU A 312 -1.99 7.84 9.93
N ILE A 313 -0.70 8.05 9.71
CA ILE A 313 -0.10 8.00 8.35
C ILE A 313 -0.31 6.64 7.66
N PRO A 314 -0.07 5.49 8.31
CA PRO A 314 -0.20 4.19 7.67
C PRO A 314 -1.61 3.84 7.24
N ILE A 315 -2.62 4.32 7.97
CA ILE A 315 -4.02 4.09 7.60
C ILE A 315 -4.30 4.66 6.22
N VAL A 316 -3.71 5.80 5.87
CA VAL A 316 -3.92 6.48 4.59
C VAL A 316 -3.17 5.81 3.47
N GLY A 317 -1.88 5.56 3.68
CA GLY A 317 -1.02 5.00 2.66
C GLY A 317 -1.49 3.62 2.20
N ASN A 318 -1.86 2.78 3.17
CA ASN A 318 -2.26 1.41 2.90
C ASN A 318 -3.78 1.25 2.71
N ALA A 319 -4.60 2.31 2.81
CA ALA A 319 -6.08 2.19 2.80
C ALA A 319 -6.63 1.41 1.60
N ALA A 320 -6.08 1.65 0.42
CA ALA A 320 -6.50 0.95 -0.80
C ALA A 320 -6.17 -0.54 -0.73
N GLU A 321 -4.95 -0.88 -0.31
CA GLU A 321 -4.51 -2.27 -0.10
C GLU A 321 -5.34 -2.97 0.99
N HIS A 322 -5.75 -2.24 2.03
CA HIS A 322 -6.61 -2.78 3.09
C HIS A 322 -7.96 -3.21 2.53
N VAL A 323 -8.60 -2.36 1.72
CA VAL A 323 -9.92 -2.64 1.15
C VAL A 323 -9.83 -3.83 0.20
N THR A 324 -8.82 -3.87 -0.68
CA THR A 324 -8.65 -4.99 -1.61
C THR A 324 -8.40 -6.31 -0.87
N ALA A 325 -7.52 -6.33 0.13
CA ALA A 325 -7.25 -7.52 0.93
C ALA A 325 -8.51 -8.05 1.63
N VAL A 326 -9.33 -7.17 2.23
CA VAL A 326 -10.58 -7.55 2.91
C VAL A 326 -11.62 -8.08 1.92
N VAL A 327 -11.75 -7.45 0.75
CA VAL A 327 -12.65 -7.94 -0.31
C VAL A 327 -12.23 -9.32 -0.80
N VAL A 328 -10.94 -9.55 -0.99
CA VAL A 328 -10.38 -10.85 -1.39
C VAL A 328 -10.60 -11.91 -0.31
N ALA A 329 -10.42 -11.56 0.97
CA ALA A 329 -10.73 -12.43 2.10
C ALA A 329 -12.22 -12.81 2.17
N TRP A 330 -13.12 -11.84 1.94
CA TRP A 330 -14.58 -12.05 1.87
C TRP A 330 -15.00 -12.97 0.73
N LYS A 331 -14.24 -12.99 -0.37
CA LYS A 331 -14.43 -13.92 -1.50
C LYS A 331 -13.91 -15.34 -1.22
N GLY A 332 -13.38 -15.60 -0.02
CA GLY A 332 -12.88 -16.91 0.38
C GLY A 332 -11.40 -17.14 0.05
N LYS A 333 -10.71 -16.19 -0.59
CA LYS A 333 -9.32 -16.31 -1.04
C LYS A 333 -8.34 -15.79 0.03
N MET A 334 -8.30 -16.46 1.19
CA MET A 334 -7.50 -15.98 2.33
C MET A 334 -5.98 -15.94 2.05
N ASP A 335 -5.45 -16.90 1.29
CA ASP A 335 -4.04 -16.93 0.86
C ASP A 335 -3.57 -15.62 0.23
N LEU A 336 -4.38 -15.08 -0.70
CA LEU A 336 -4.09 -13.83 -1.39
C LEU A 336 -4.12 -12.64 -0.43
N ALA A 337 -5.11 -12.60 0.47
CA ALA A 337 -5.24 -11.51 1.45
C ALA A 337 -4.05 -11.47 2.43
N ILE A 338 -3.59 -12.64 2.89
CA ILE A 338 -2.38 -12.79 3.70
C ILE A 338 -1.14 -12.36 2.91
N GLY A 339 -1.06 -12.78 1.64
CA GLY A 339 0.04 -12.42 0.73
C GLY A 339 0.17 -10.91 0.55
N VAL A 340 -0.95 -10.19 0.38
CA VAL A 340 -0.98 -8.72 0.30
C VAL A 340 -0.47 -8.09 1.60
N ALA A 341 -1.07 -8.47 2.75
CA ALA A 341 -0.72 -7.87 4.04
C ALA A 341 0.74 -8.12 4.44
N ILE A 342 1.18 -9.38 4.46
CA ILE A 342 2.54 -9.73 4.91
C ILE A 342 3.57 -9.34 3.86
N GLY A 343 3.26 -9.44 2.57
CA GLY A 343 4.15 -9.03 1.48
C GLY A 343 4.51 -7.54 1.55
N SER A 344 3.50 -6.68 1.74
CA SER A 344 3.67 -5.24 1.94
C SER A 344 4.52 -4.96 3.19
N SER A 345 4.26 -5.63 4.32
CA SER A 345 5.09 -5.50 5.53
C SER A 345 6.56 -5.91 5.32
N LEU A 346 6.83 -6.99 4.58
CA LEU A 346 8.19 -7.42 4.27
C LEU A 346 8.93 -6.41 3.38
N GLN A 347 8.24 -5.83 2.40
CA GLN A 347 8.82 -4.78 1.56
C GLN A 347 9.15 -3.54 2.39
N ILE A 348 8.28 -3.15 3.33
CA ILE A 348 8.56 -2.00 4.21
C ILE A 348 9.77 -2.28 5.11
N ALA A 349 9.84 -3.46 5.71
CA ALA A 349 10.92 -3.82 6.63
C ALA A 349 12.28 -4.04 5.95
N LEU A 350 12.31 -4.72 4.79
CA LEU A 350 13.54 -5.12 4.11
C LEU A 350 14.00 -4.13 3.04
N PHE A 351 13.09 -3.29 2.51
CA PHE A 351 13.39 -2.34 1.46
C PHE A 351 13.15 -0.88 1.88
N VAL A 352 11.90 -0.48 2.17
CA VAL A 352 11.56 0.94 2.36
C VAL A 352 12.32 1.55 3.54
N THR A 353 12.28 0.90 4.70
CA THR A 353 12.95 1.37 5.92
C THR A 353 14.47 1.51 5.75
N PRO A 354 15.21 0.46 5.32
CA PRO A 354 16.65 0.60 5.12
C PRO A 354 17.01 1.53 3.95
N PHE A 355 16.19 1.60 2.90
CA PHE A 355 16.37 2.58 1.83
C PHE A 355 16.31 4.01 2.35
N LEU A 356 15.35 4.33 3.22
CA LEU A 356 15.24 5.67 3.83
C LEU A 356 16.44 6.02 4.72
N VAL A 357 17.04 5.04 5.39
CA VAL A 357 18.29 5.24 6.16
C VAL A 357 19.45 5.59 5.22
N ILE A 358 19.60 4.87 4.10
CA ILE A 358 20.63 5.19 3.10
C ILE A 358 20.35 6.55 2.44
N LEU A 359 19.08 6.87 2.17
CA LEU A 359 18.70 8.16 1.63
C LEU A 359 19.01 9.31 2.61
N GLY A 360 18.73 9.13 3.90
CA GLY A 360 19.11 10.07 4.95
C GLY A 360 20.62 10.30 4.97
N TRP A 361 21.40 9.22 4.84
CA TRP A 361 22.86 9.32 4.74
C TRP A 361 23.33 10.13 3.53
N ILE A 362 22.67 10.00 2.37
CA ILE A 362 22.96 10.80 1.17
C ILE A 362 22.55 12.26 1.34
N LEU A 363 21.46 12.52 2.07
CA LEU A 363 20.90 13.85 2.30
C LEU A 363 21.50 14.59 3.51
N ASP A 364 22.46 13.99 4.21
CA ASP A 364 23.04 14.52 5.46
C ASP A 364 21.96 14.77 6.54
N VAL A 365 21.06 13.78 6.67
CA VAL A 365 20.01 13.71 7.69
C VAL A 365 20.20 12.42 8.48
N ASP A 366 20.29 12.51 9.81
CA ASP A 366 20.59 11.41 10.73
C ASP A 366 19.43 10.40 10.90
N MET A 367 18.94 9.84 9.78
CA MET A 367 17.94 8.79 9.77
C MET A 367 18.55 7.48 10.27
N THR A 368 17.94 6.90 11.30
CA THR A 368 18.47 5.69 11.96
C THR A 368 17.40 4.61 12.05
N LEU A 369 17.82 3.37 12.33
CA LEU A 369 16.94 2.26 12.72
C LEU A 369 16.71 2.22 14.24
N HIS A 370 16.94 3.35 14.91
CA HIS A 370 16.73 3.46 16.35
C HIS A 370 15.27 3.83 16.61
N PHE A 371 14.48 2.81 16.96
CA PHE A 371 13.11 2.96 17.45
C PHE A 371 13.10 3.00 18.97
N HIS A 372 12.06 3.60 19.56
CA HIS A 372 11.92 3.58 21.02
C HIS A 372 11.71 2.15 21.52
N ILE A 373 12.07 1.89 22.78
CA ILE A 373 11.92 0.55 23.38
C ILE A 373 10.47 0.07 23.29
N PHE A 374 9.50 0.92 23.59
CA PHE A 374 8.08 0.54 23.54
C PHE A 374 7.64 0.13 22.12
N GLU A 375 8.11 0.84 21.10
CA GLU A 375 7.84 0.54 19.68
C GLU A 375 8.46 -0.79 19.26
N THR A 376 9.70 -1.01 19.68
CA THR A 376 10.46 -2.22 19.42
C THR A 376 9.77 -3.44 20.04
N VAL A 377 9.29 -3.31 21.28
CA VAL A 377 8.55 -4.37 21.99
C VAL A 377 7.18 -4.60 21.35
N ALA A 378 6.43 -3.55 21.05
CA ALA A 378 5.13 -3.65 20.39
C ALA A 378 5.25 -4.38 19.05
N PHE A 379 6.25 -4.04 18.25
CA PHE A 379 6.54 -4.69 16.98
C PHE A 379 6.88 -6.17 17.14
N PHE A 380 7.79 -6.50 18.05
CA PHE A 380 8.18 -7.88 18.31
C PHE A 380 7.00 -8.76 18.74
N ILE A 381 6.21 -8.28 19.71
CA ILE A 381 5.04 -9.03 20.20
C ILE A 381 4.00 -9.18 19.08
N SER A 382 3.76 -8.14 18.30
CA SER A 382 2.81 -8.20 17.17
C SER A 382 3.26 -9.21 16.11
N GLY A 383 4.55 -9.19 15.74
CA GLY A 383 5.12 -10.16 14.80
C GLY A 383 5.02 -11.61 15.30
N LEU A 384 5.24 -11.84 16.60
CA LEU A 384 5.08 -13.15 17.22
C LEU A 384 3.62 -13.62 17.23
N VAL A 385 2.68 -12.76 17.64
CA VAL A 385 1.25 -13.09 17.67
C VAL A 385 0.78 -13.48 16.27
N VAL A 386 1.09 -12.66 15.27
CA VAL A 386 0.70 -12.94 13.87
C VAL A 386 1.34 -14.22 13.35
N THR A 387 2.61 -14.45 13.68
CA THR A 387 3.30 -15.71 13.34
C THR A 387 2.57 -16.92 13.90
N PHE A 388 2.13 -16.88 15.16
CA PHE A 388 1.38 -17.99 15.75
C PHE A 388 -0.02 -18.16 15.12
N LEU A 389 -0.69 -17.06 14.79
CA LEU A 389 -2.03 -17.09 14.19
C LEU A 389 -2.02 -17.65 12.77
N ILE A 390 -0.94 -17.47 12.01
CA ILE A 390 -0.86 -18.01 10.63
C ILE A 390 -0.21 -19.40 10.56
N GLN A 391 0.31 -19.92 11.67
CA GLN A 391 1.11 -21.15 11.66
C GLN A 391 0.26 -22.41 11.43
N ASP A 392 -0.99 -22.42 11.89
CA ASP A 392 -1.88 -23.58 11.78
C ASP A 392 -2.59 -23.68 10.42
N GLY A 393 -2.42 -22.66 9.55
CA GLY A 393 -2.98 -22.63 8.20
C GLY A 393 -4.48 -22.39 8.16
N LYS A 394 -5.08 -21.92 9.25
CA LYS A 394 -6.50 -21.67 9.36
C LYS A 394 -6.76 -20.29 9.94
N SER A 395 -7.89 -19.71 9.59
CA SER A 395 -8.35 -18.44 10.17
C SER A 395 -9.82 -18.51 10.55
N ASN A 396 -10.19 -17.79 11.60
CA ASN A 396 -11.58 -17.57 12.02
C ASN A 396 -11.81 -16.13 12.51
N TYR A 397 -13.09 -15.77 12.72
CA TYR A 397 -13.44 -14.41 13.12
C TYR A 397 -12.88 -14.01 14.50
N LEU A 398 -12.67 -14.97 15.41
CA LEU A 398 -12.15 -14.70 16.74
C LEU A 398 -10.69 -14.27 16.67
N GLU A 399 -9.88 -14.94 15.86
CA GLU A 399 -8.49 -14.56 15.60
C GLU A 399 -8.40 -13.18 14.96
N GLY A 400 -9.30 -12.87 14.01
CA GLY A 400 -9.45 -11.51 13.49
C GLY A 400 -9.76 -10.49 14.58
N GLY A 401 -10.71 -10.82 15.46
CA GLY A 401 -11.05 -9.99 16.62
C GLY A 401 -9.88 -9.78 17.60
N LEU A 402 -9.04 -10.81 17.81
CA LEU A 402 -7.83 -10.71 18.64
C LEU A 402 -6.79 -9.77 18.01
N CYS A 403 -6.53 -9.87 16.71
CA CYS A 403 -5.64 -8.97 15.98
C CYS A 403 -6.12 -7.51 16.05
N LEU A 404 -7.41 -7.28 15.77
CA LEU A 404 -8.02 -5.96 15.81
C LEU A 404 -8.02 -5.39 17.23
N GLY A 405 -8.35 -6.21 18.23
CA GLY A 405 -8.27 -5.83 19.64
C GLY A 405 -6.85 -5.42 20.05
N MET A 406 -5.84 -6.18 19.63
CA MET A 406 -4.45 -5.85 19.89
C MET A 406 -4.03 -4.53 19.21
N TYR A 407 -4.40 -4.32 17.94
CA TYR A 407 -4.11 -3.07 17.24
C TYR A 407 -4.74 -1.86 17.94
N VAL A 408 -6.00 -1.96 18.38
CA VAL A 408 -6.68 -0.88 19.11
C VAL A 408 -6.02 -0.62 20.47
N ILE A 409 -5.62 -1.67 21.21
CA ILE A 409 -4.89 -1.52 22.47
C ILE A 409 -3.56 -0.79 22.23
N LEU A 410 -2.82 -1.17 21.18
CA LEU A 410 -1.59 -0.48 20.81
C LEU A 410 -1.85 0.99 20.43
N ALA A 411 -2.87 1.26 19.62
CA ALA A 411 -3.24 2.63 19.26
C ALA A 411 -3.55 3.50 20.49
N LEU A 412 -4.30 2.96 21.46
CA LEU A 412 -4.56 3.63 22.74
C LEU A 412 -3.29 3.84 23.57
N ALA A 413 -2.40 2.84 23.60
CA ALA A 413 -1.14 2.96 24.31
C ALA A 413 -0.24 4.04 23.69
N PHE A 414 -0.13 4.09 22.36
CA PHE A 414 0.63 5.12 21.64
C PHE A 414 0.00 6.51 21.73
N TYR A 415 -1.33 6.61 21.88
CA TYR A 415 -2.00 7.88 22.10
C TYR A 415 -1.59 8.52 23.44
N VAL A 416 -1.36 7.69 24.46
CA VAL A 416 -0.91 8.15 25.79
C VAL A 416 0.62 8.25 25.87
N TYR A 417 1.36 7.64 24.93
CA TYR A 417 2.82 7.62 24.91
C TYR A 417 3.39 9.03 24.65
N PRO A 418 4.17 9.60 25.59
CA PRO A 418 4.67 10.96 25.45
C PRO A 418 5.83 11.04 24.45
N ASP A 419 5.89 12.13 23.68
CA ASP A 419 6.98 12.41 22.70
C ASP A 419 8.38 12.46 23.35
N GLN A 420 8.46 12.72 24.65
CA GLN A 420 9.71 12.85 25.40
C GLN A 420 10.11 11.59 26.16
N ALA A 421 9.49 10.44 25.89
CA ALA A 421 9.91 9.15 26.45
C ALA A 421 11.26 8.73 25.86
N THR A 422 12.31 9.42 26.28
CA THR A 422 13.69 8.95 26.17
C THR A 422 13.80 7.67 26.99
N ASP A 423 14.53 6.68 26.49
CA ASP A 423 14.68 5.32 27.05
C ASP A 423 15.09 5.28 28.54
N ASP A 424 15.51 6.40 29.13
CA ASP A 424 15.89 6.55 30.54
C ASP A 424 14.72 6.34 31.53
N ALA A 425 13.47 6.63 31.15
CA ALA A 425 12.34 6.57 32.11
C ALA A 425 11.93 5.13 32.49
N LEU A 426 12.25 4.13 31.66
CA LEU A 426 11.82 2.74 31.85
C LEU A 426 12.73 1.94 32.80
N PHE A 427 13.94 2.43 33.06
CA PHE A 427 14.95 1.78 33.91
C PHE A 427 15.16 2.45 35.28
N HIS A 428 14.32 3.42 35.63
CA HIS A 428 14.38 4.13 36.93
C HIS A 428 13.25 3.75 37.91
N ILE A 429 12.58 2.62 37.71
CA ILE A 429 11.63 2.05 38.70
C ILE A 429 12.32 1.01 39.58
#